data_AF-A0A7Z0KZJ8-F1
#
_entry.id   AF-A0A7Z0KZJ8-F1
#
_cell.length_a   1.000
_cell.length_b   1.000
_cell.length_c   1.000
_cell.angle_alpha   90.00
_cell.angle_beta   90.00
_cell.angle_gamma   90.00
#
_symmetry.space_group_name_H-M   'P 1'
#
loop_
_entity.id
_entity.type
_entity.pdbx_description
1 polymer ?
#
loop_
_entity_poly.entity_id
_entity_poly.type
_entity_poly.pdbx_seq_one_letter_code
_entity_poly.pdbx_strand_id
1 'polypeptide(L)'
;MRRAARFRHVSAGLVPLASAVLLAGCELALVPEADTPAPAESPAPPPAPEQQAATPSAPDDTVARYFAGIEARRISEGLLRTDVTADDVPFTARDVAENFVRIALYNEYVMVDGRPVSRATPAALRRWQAPVRMRLEFGESVPPSQRQQDRSEVAAYAARLGRLTGHPVSLAQGDGNFHVLVLSEAERRAIGPRLRDLVPGIDDDTMRIVTGMPLSTFCMVIAFSRHGGQVYTDAVAIIRAELQERTRRACFHEELAQGLGLPNDSVQARPSLFNDAAEFAVLTPHDELLLQILYDRRLRPGMREAQARPIVTRIVAELMGAES
;
A
#
# COMPACT_ATOMS: atom_id res chain seq x y z
N MET A 1 -28.42 45.76 24.21
CA MET A 1 -27.81 46.86 23.42
C MET A 1 -27.72 46.37 21.97
N ARG A 2 -28.75 46.56 21.13
CA ARG A 2 -29.02 47.67 20.17
C ARG A 2 -27.86 48.07 19.24
N ARG A 3 -27.98 47.70 17.95
CA ARG A 3 -27.78 48.43 16.66
C ARG A 3 -27.58 47.36 15.56
N ALA A 4 -28.42 47.10 14.54
CA ALA A 4 -29.06 47.93 13.48
C ALA A 4 -28.04 48.82 12.76
N ALA A 5 -27.89 48.90 11.42
CA ALA A 5 -28.55 48.35 10.23
C ALA A 5 -27.68 48.72 9.00
N ARG A 6 -27.87 48.10 7.83
CA ARG A 6 -28.29 48.76 6.57
C ARG A 6 -28.13 47.88 5.32
N PHE A 7 -29.25 47.75 4.62
CA PHE A 7 -29.44 47.29 3.23
C PHE A 7 -28.76 48.20 2.20
N ARG A 8 -28.46 47.64 1.01
CA ARG A 8 -28.75 48.30 -0.27
C ARG A 8 -28.78 47.29 -1.45
N HIS A 9 -29.97 47.20 -2.06
CA HIS A 9 -30.22 46.65 -3.40
C HIS A 9 -29.96 47.71 -4.48
N VAL A 10 -29.47 47.30 -5.66
CA VAL A 10 -29.73 47.85 -7.01
C VAL A 10 -29.38 46.70 -8.00
N SER A 11 -30.31 45.98 -8.64
CA SER A 11 -31.20 46.28 -9.78
C SER A 11 -30.53 46.38 -11.16
N ALA A 12 -30.79 45.35 -11.97
CA ALA A 12 -31.22 45.32 -13.38
C ALA A 12 -30.46 46.12 -14.47
N GLY A 13 -30.15 45.42 -15.57
CA GLY A 13 -29.91 45.99 -16.89
C GLY A 13 -29.84 44.89 -17.95
N LEU A 14 -30.87 44.82 -18.80
CA LEU A 14 -31.07 43.89 -19.92
C LEU A 14 -31.28 44.73 -21.19
N VAL A 15 -31.24 44.07 -22.36
CA VAL A 15 -31.72 44.48 -23.71
C VAL A 15 -30.74 45.32 -24.60
N PRO A 16 -30.89 45.32 -25.96
CA PRO A 16 -29.96 44.73 -26.95
C PRO A 16 -29.67 45.72 -28.13
N LEU A 17 -29.14 45.27 -29.28
CA LEU A 17 -29.34 45.80 -30.66
C LEU A 17 -28.48 44.92 -31.63
N ALA A 18 -29.03 44.23 -32.65
CA ALA A 18 -29.30 44.67 -34.05
C ALA A 18 -28.06 45.27 -34.76
N SER A 19 -27.64 45.03 -36.01
CA SER A 19 -28.10 44.31 -37.21
C SER A 19 -26.94 44.37 -38.24
N ALA A 20 -26.87 43.46 -39.23
CA ALA A 20 -26.62 43.79 -40.66
C ALA A 20 -26.35 42.55 -41.54
N VAL A 21 -27.19 42.42 -42.57
CA VAL A 21 -27.10 41.51 -43.72
C VAL A 21 -26.34 42.20 -44.84
N LEU A 22 -25.46 41.49 -45.55
CA LEU A 22 -25.02 41.85 -46.90
C LEU A 22 -24.98 40.60 -47.79
N LEU A 23 -25.88 40.59 -48.77
CA LEU A 23 -25.91 39.68 -49.91
C LEU A 23 -24.90 40.15 -50.96
N ALA A 24 -24.10 39.23 -51.49
CA ALA A 24 -23.38 39.43 -52.74
C ALA A 24 -23.58 38.18 -53.61
N GLY A 25 -24.32 38.36 -54.71
CA GLY A 25 -24.40 37.38 -55.79
C GLY A 25 -23.21 37.55 -56.73
N CYS A 26 -22.82 36.45 -57.39
CA CYS A 26 -22.03 36.50 -58.60
C CYS A 26 -22.52 35.42 -59.57
N GLU A 27 -22.57 35.83 -60.83
CA GLU A 27 -23.15 35.17 -62.00
C GLU A 27 -22.48 33.85 -62.36
N LEU A 28 -23.29 32.90 -62.84
CA LEU A 28 -22.83 31.71 -63.54
C LEU A 28 -22.48 32.09 -64.99
N ALA A 29 -21.18 32.10 -65.32
CA ALA A 29 -20.72 32.08 -66.70
C ALA A 29 -20.45 30.62 -67.11
N LEU A 30 -21.14 30.17 -68.17
CA LEU A 30 -20.92 28.86 -68.81
C LEU A 30 -19.59 28.90 -69.59
N VAL A 31 -18.71 27.93 -69.32
CA VAL A 31 -17.48 27.66 -70.08
C VAL A 31 -17.61 26.25 -70.69
N PRO A 32 -17.17 26.02 -71.95
CA PRO A 32 -17.48 24.79 -72.69
C PRO A 32 -16.67 23.59 -72.19
N GLU A 33 -17.25 22.39 -72.36
CA GLU A 33 -16.63 21.10 -72.07
C GLU A 33 -15.33 20.90 -72.87
N ALA A 34 -14.25 20.58 -72.16
CA ALA A 34 -13.04 20.01 -72.72
C ALA A 34 -12.94 18.54 -72.29
N ASP A 35 -12.86 17.65 -73.27
CA ASP A 35 -12.67 16.20 -73.10
C ASP A 35 -11.49 15.90 -72.18
N THR A 36 -11.77 15.25 -71.04
CA THR A 36 -10.77 14.72 -70.13
C THR A 36 -10.87 13.19 -70.13
N PRO A 37 -9.77 12.44 -70.34
CA PRO A 37 -9.81 10.99 -70.46
C PRO A 37 -10.19 10.33 -69.12
N ALA A 38 -10.85 9.17 -69.22
CA ALA A 38 -11.35 8.39 -68.10
C ALA A 38 -10.30 8.16 -67.00
N PRO A 39 -10.66 8.25 -65.71
CA PRO A 39 -9.74 7.98 -64.61
C PRO A 39 -9.40 6.49 -64.59
N ALA A 40 -8.11 6.18 -64.55
CA ALA A 40 -7.63 4.83 -64.27
C ALA A 40 -8.09 4.40 -62.87
N GLU A 41 -8.72 3.23 -62.80
CA GLU A 41 -9.13 2.57 -61.56
C GLU A 41 -7.91 2.41 -60.64
N SER A 42 -7.91 3.12 -59.52
CA SER A 42 -6.91 2.91 -58.46
C SER A 42 -7.18 1.56 -57.79
N PRO A 43 -6.14 0.74 -57.51
CA PRO A 43 -6.33 -0.50 -56.80
C PRO A 43 -6.91 -0.23 -55.41
N ALA A 44 -7.90 -1.05 -55.02
CA ALA A 44 -8.56 -0.94 -53.73
C ALA A 44 -7.54 -0.96 -52.58
N PRO A 45 -7.70 -0.11 -51.55
CA PRO A 45 -6.85 -0.18 -50.37
C PRO A 45 -6.98 -1.57 -49.72
N PRO A 46 -5.89 -2.12 -49.15
CA PRO A 46 -5.96 -3.39 -48.43
C PRO A 46 -7.00 -3.27 -47.30
N PRO A 47 -7.72 -4.37 -46.98
CA PRO A 47 -8.69 -4.34 -45.91
C PRO A 47 -8.02 -3.85 -44.63
N ALA A 48 -8.64 -2.87 -43.97
CA ALA A 48 -8.22 -2.45 -42.64
C ALA A 48 -8.12 -3.69 -41.74
N PRO A 49 -7.07 -3.83 -40.92
CA PRO A 49 -6.97 -4.95 -40.01
C PRO A 49 -8.26 -4.99 -39.19
N GLU A 50 -8.93 -6.15 -39.19
CA GLU A 50 -10.06 -6.43 -38.32
C GLU A 50 -9.65 -6.02 -36.90
N GLN A 51 -10.24 -4.93 -36.40
CA GLN A 51 -10.23 -4.67 -34.97
C GLN A 51 -10.95 -5.85 -34.36
N GLN A 52 -10.17 -6.80 -33.84
CA GLN A 52 -10.66 -7.82 -32.93
C GLN A 52 -11.49 -7.07 -31.90
N ALA A 53 -12.80 -7.33 -31.90
CA ALA A 53 -13.70 -6.81 -30.89
C ALA A 53 -13.06 -7.15 -29.55
N ALA A 54 -12.64 -6.13 -28.81
CA ALA A 54 -12.08 -6.32 -27.49
C ALA A 54 -13.12 -7.09 -26.69
N THR A 55 -12.81 -8.36 -26.39
CA THR A 55 -13.55 -9.14 -25.41
C THR A 55 -13.71 -8.24 -24.17
N PRO A 56 -14.91 -8.11 -23.59
CA PRO A 56 -15.06 -7.31 -22.38
C PRO A 56 -14.04 -7.82 -21.35
N SER A 57 -13.03 -7.00 -21.03
CA SER A 57 -11.99 -7.38 -20.07
C SER A 57 -12.69 -7.72 -18.75
N ALA A 58 -12.37 -8.87 -18.16
CA ALA A 58 -12.97 -9.29 -16.90
C ALA A 58 -12.75 -8.20 -15.83
N PRO A 59 -13.62 -8.08 -14.82
CA PRO A 59 -13.49 -7.07 -13.74
C PRO A 59 -12.09 -7.02 -13.12
N ASP A 60 -11.43 -8.18 -12.99
CA ASP A 60 -10.09 -8.32 -12.40
C ASP A 60 -8.97 -7.75 -13.28
N ASP A 61 -9.11 -7.75 -14.61
CA ASP A 61 -8.13 -7.13 -15.51
C ASP A 61 -8.05 -5.61 -15.30
N THR A 62 -9.15 -4.99 -14.88
CA THR A 62 -9.16 -3.54 -14.62
C THR A 62 -8.38 -3.20 -13.35
N VAL A 63 -8.51 -4.03 -12.31
CA VAL A 63 -7.78 -3.88 -11.05
C VAL A 63 -6.28 -4.14 -11.26
N ALA A 64 -5.93 -5.19 -12.00
CA ALA A 64 -4.55 -5.48 -12.37
C ALA A 64 -3.90 -4.36 -13.19
N ARG A 65 -4.60 -3.84 -14.21
CA ARG A 65 -4.11 -2.67 -14.99
C ARG A 65 -3.95 -1.42 -14.12
N TYR A 66 -4.85 -1.19 -13.17
CA TYR A 66 -4.76 -0.08 -12.22
C TYR A 66 -3.47 -0.15 -11.38
N PHE A 67 -3.18 -1.30 -10.77
CA PHE A 67 -1.96 -1.46 -9.98
C PHE A 67 -0.68 -1.47 -10.83
N ALA A 68 -0.75 -2.01 -12.05
CA ALA A 68 0.38 -1.95 -12.98
C ALA A 68 0.76 -0.50 -13.34
N GLY A 69 -0.23 0.37 -13.58
CA GLY A 69 0.02 1.79 -13.82
C GLY A 69 0.65 2.51 -12.62
N ILE A 70 0.24 2.16 -11.39
CA ILE A 70 0.83 2.74 -10.18
C ILE A 70 2.28 2.30 -9.99
N GLU A 71 2.57 1.01 -10.13
CA GLU A 71 3.94 0.52 -9.99
C GLU A 71 4.86 1.15 -11.04
N ALA A 72 4.44 1.16 -12.31
CA ALA A 72 5.23 1.75 -13.39
C ALA A 72 5.56 3.23 -13.10
N ARG A 73 4.58 3.99 -12.62
CA ARG A 73 4.78 5.39 -12.21
C ARG A 73 5.77 5.49 -11.04
N ARG A 74 5.58 4.74 -9.96
CA ARG A 74 6.47 4.76 -8.79
C ARG A 74 7.91 4.42 -9.16
N ILE A 75 8.12 3.39 -9.99
CA ILE A 75 9.46 3.04 -10.49
C ILE A 75 10.05 4.19 -11.31
N SER A 76 9.26 4.82 -12.19
CA SER A 76 9.74 5.96 -13.00
C SER A 76 10.11 7.19 -12.17
N GLU A 77 9.50 7.35 -10.99
CA GLU A 77 9.78 8.40 -10.01
C GLU A 77 10.97 8.04 -9.09
N GLY A 78 11.62 6.89 -9.30
CA GLY A 78 12.74 6.42 -8.47
C GLY A 78 12.33 5.80 -7.14
N LEU A 79 11.05 5.46 -6.96
CA LEU A 79 10.52 4.79 -5.77
C LEU A 79 10.59 3.26 -5.93
N LEU A 80 10.15 2.54 -4.89
CA LEU A 80 10.19 1.06 -4.83
C LEU A 80 11.59 0.49 -5.11
N ARG A 81 12.63 1.15 -4.60
CA ARG A 81 14.02 0.73 -4.77
C ARG A 81 14.27 -0.61 -4.07
N THR A 82 15.08 -1.45 -4.68
CA THR A 82 15.43 -2.80 -4.16
C THR A 82 16.91 -2.93 -3.83
N ASP A 83 17.70 -1.93 -4.22
CA ASP A 83 19.15 -1.83 -4.20
C ASP A 83 19.62 -0.93 -3.06
N VAL A 84 19.25 -1.27 -1.82
CA VAL A 84 19.50 -0.41 -0.66
C VAL A 84 20.75 -0.85 0.09
N THR A 85 21.70 0.07 0.27
CA THR A 85 22.87 -0.10 1.12
C THR A 85 22.91 1.01 2.18
N ALA A 86 23.67 0.79 3.26
CA ALA A 86 23.79 1.79 4.32
C ALA A 86 24.48 3.08 3.83
N ASP A 87 25.37 2.96 2.84
CA ASP A 87 26.11 4.09 2.26
C ASP A 87 25.23 4.97 1.35
N ASP A 88 24.21 4.37 0.73
CA ASP A 88 23.28 5.07 -0.15
C ASP A 88 22.31 5.98 0.63
N VAL A 89 21.92 5.55 1.83
CA VAL A 89 21.02 6.27 2.71
C VAL A 89 21.56 6.31 4.14
N PRO A 90 22.47 7.24 4.44
CA PRO A 90 23.08 7.34 5.76
C PRO A 90 22.05 7.76 6.81
N PHE A 91 22.19 7.19 8.00
CA PHE A 91 21.39 7.51 9.17
C PHE A 91 22.26 7.48 10.43
N THR A 92 21.84 8.23 11.44
CA THR A 92 22.53 8.32 12.74
C THR A 92 21.89 7.42 13.79
N ALA A 93 22.60 7.17 14.90
CA ALA A 93 22.03 6.52 16.08
C ALA A 93 20.78 7.24 16.61
N ARG A 94 20.73 8.57 16.46
CA ARG A 94 19.55 9.35 16.83
C ARG A 94 18.37 9.01 15.93
N ASP A 95 18.57 8.92 14.62
CA ASP A 95 17.51 8.61 13.66
C ASP A 95 16.90 7.23 13.94
N VAL A 96 17.74 6.22 14.18
CA VAL A 96 17.29 4.86 14.53
C VAL A 96 16.44 4.87 15.81
N ALA A 97 16.90 5.57 16.87
CA ALA A 97 16.17 5.63 18.13
C ALA A 97 14.83 6.38 18.00
N GLU A 98 14.80 7.49 17.27
CA GLU A 98 13.57 8.26 17.06
C GLU A 98 12.58 7.49 16.18
N ASN A 99 13.05 6.87 15.10
CA ASN A 99 12.21 6.10 14.19
C ASN A 99 11.69 4.83 14.87
N PHE A 100 12.49 4.14 15.69
CA PHE A 100 12.00 3.03 16.50
C PHE A 100 10.82 3.46 17.37
N VAL A 101 10.92 4.61 18.05
CA VAL A 101 9.82 5.10 18.88
C VAL A 101 8.59 5.39 18.04
N ARG A 102 8.72 6.12 16.93
CA ARG A 102 7.60 6.45 16.03
C ARG A 102 6.91 5.19 15.50
N ILE A 103 7.67 4.20 15.04
CA ILE A 103 7.15 3.01 14.37
C ILE A 103 6.63 1.96 15.36
N ALA A 104 7.35 1.71 16.46
CA ALA A 104 7.02 0.62 17.39
C ALA A 104 6.07 1.05 18.52
N LEU A 105 6.05 2.35 18.88
CA LEU A 105 5.36 2.85 20.07
C LEU A 105 4.25 3.85 19.75
N TYR A 106 3.81 3.92 18.49
CA TYR A 106 2.59 4.64 18.09
C TYR A 106 1.69 3.71 17.28
N ASN A 107 0.38 3.98 17.27
CA ASN A 107 -0.56 3.39 16.33
C ASN A 107 -0.73 4.31 15.13
N GLU A 108 -0.88 3.71 13.95
CA GLU A 108 -1.17 4.42 12.71
C GLU A 108 -2.61 4.94 12.68
N TYR A 109 -3.58 4.13 13.11
CA TYR A 109 -4.99 4.45 13.07
C TYR A 109 -5.62 4.56 14.46
N VAL A 110 -6.59 5.46 14.57
CA VAL A 110 -7.58 5.47 15.65
C VAL A 110 -8.96 5.19 15.07
N MET A 111 -9.80 4.48 15.82
CA MET A 111 -11.19 4.29 15.44
C MET A 111 -12.01 5.52 15.83
N VAL A 112 -12.57 6.21 14.83
CA VAL A 112 -13.51 7.34 15.01
C VAL A 112 -14.80 6.96 14.28
N ASP A 113 -15.91 6.88 15.03
CA ASP A 113 -17.23 6.48 14.50
C ASP A 113 -17.20 5.15 13.71
N GLY A 114 -16.45 4.16 14.21
CA GLY A 114 -16.32 2.84 13.57
C GLY A 114 -15.52 2.83 12.27
N ARG A 115 -14.73 3.88 12.01
CA ARG A 115 -13.83 4.01 10.85
C ARG A 115 -12.38 4.25 11.31
N PRO A 116 -11.39 3.61 10.66
CA PRO A 116 -9.99 3.91 10.93
C PRO A 116 -9.65 5.29 10.35
N VAL A 117 -9.07 6.16 11.18
CA VAL A 117 -8.55 7.47 10.80
C VAL A 117 -7.07 7.49 11.10
N SER A 118 -6.24 7.80 10.10
CA SER A 118 -4.79 7.91 10.28
C SER A 118 -4.48 9.05 11.27
N ARG A 119 -3.92 8.67 12.42
CA ARG A 119 -3.51 9.56 13.50
C ARG A 119 -2.54 8.82 14.41
N ALA A 120 -1.28 9.24 14.34
CA ALA A 120 -0.24 8.79 15.26
C ALA A 120 -0.70 8.99 16.72
N THR A 121 -0.88 7.89 17.45
CA THR A 121 -1.24 7.92 18.88
C THR A 121 -0.31 7.04 19.70
N PRO A 122 0.17 7.49 20.87
CA PRO A 122 1.06 6.69 21.71
C PRO A 122 0.48 5.31 22.02
N ALA A 123 1.30 4.28 21.84
CA ALA A 123 1.00 2.89 22.09
C ALA A 123 2.02 2.27 23.04
N ALA A 124 1.67 1.14 23.63
CA ALA A 124 2.64 0.30 24.32
C ALA A 124 3.34 -0.63 23.32
N LEU A 125 4.57 -1.01 23.63
CA LEU A 125 5.33 -1.97 22.84
C LEU A 125 4.57 -3.30 22.77
N ARG A 126 4.34 -3.80 21.56
CA ARG A 126 3.71 -5.09 21.30
C ARG A 126 4.60 -5.92 20.40
N ARG A 127 4.77 -7.19 20.73
CA ARG A 127 5.53 -8.16 19.92
C ARG A 127 5.14 -9.58 20.29
N TRP A 128 5.62 -10.53 19.52
CA TRP A 128 5.46 -11.95 19.80
C TRP A 128 6.39 -12.41 20.94
N GLN A 129 5.95 -13.43 21.67
CA GLN A 129 6.80 -14.21 22.58
C GLN A 129 6.88 -15.66 22.15
N ALA A 130 5.77 -16.22 21.67
CA ALA A 130 5.75 -17.52 21.02
C ALA A 130 6.37 -17.43 19.61
N PRO A 131 6.95 -18.54 19.09
CA PRO A 131 7.40 -18.61 17.70
C PRO A 131 6.35 -18.14 16.70
N VAL A 132 6.79 -17.41 15.69
CA VAL A 132 5.96 -16.94 14.59
C VAL A 132 6.02 -17.95 13.45
N ARG A 133 4.88 -18.57 13.17
CA ARG A 133 4.67 -19.57 12.14
C ARG A 133 3.76 -18.99 11.08
N MET A 134 4.36 -18.47 10.01
CA MET A 134 3.67 -17.86 8.90
C MET A 134 3.00 -18.92 8.03
N ARG A 135 1.71 -18.79 7.76
CA ARG A 135 0.96 -19.69 6.86
C ARG A 135 0.48 -18.90 5.66
N LEU A 136 1.01 -19.25 4.49
CA LEU A 136 0.65 -18.60 3.23
C LEU A 136 -0.52 -19.33 2.56
N GLU A 137 -1.60 -18.58 2.30
CA GLU A 137 -2.83 -19.04 1.65
C GLU A 137 -3.11 -18.15 0.44
N PHE A 138 -3.59 -18.77 -0.64
CA PHE A 138 -3.83 -18.11 -1.92
C PHE A 138 -5.28 -18.27 -2.30
N GLY A 139 -5.86 -17.20 -2.85
CA GLY A 139 -7.09 -17.26 -3.60
C GLY A 139 -7.00 -18.25 -4.77
N GLU A 140 -8.14 -18.76 -5.21
CA GLU A 140 -8.25 -19.66 -6.34
C GLU A 140 -7.76 -19.02 -7.64
N SER A 141 -7.98 -17.71 -7.80
CA SER A 141 -7.60 -16.97 -9.01
C SER A 141 -6.10 -16.71 -9.15
N VAL A 142 -5.31 -16.89 -8.08
CA VAL A 142 -3.85 -16.64 -8.11
C VAL A 142 -3.15 -17.69 -8.98
N PRO A 143 -2.39 -17.33 -10.03
CA PRO A 143 -1.70 -18.28 -10.89
C PRO A 143 -0.64 -19.13 -10.17
N PRO A 144 -0.42 -20.40 -10.56
CA PRO A 144 0.57 -21.27 -9.91
C PRO A 144 2.00 -20.70 -9.89
N SER A 145 2.41 -20.00 -10.95
CA SER A 145 3.72 -19.33 -11.03
C SER A 145 3.88 -18.26 -9.96
N GLN A 146 2.84 -17.44 -9.77
CA GLN A 146 2.79 -16.41 -8.74
C GLN A 146 2.85 -17.04 -7.34
N ARG A 147 2.07 -18.12 -7.10
CA ARG A 147 2.08 -18.83 -5.82
C ARG A 147 3.47 -19.38 -5.49
N GLN A 148 4.18 -19.91 -6.49
CA GLN A 148 5.53 -20.44 -6.30
C GLN A 148 6.52 -19.33 -5.93
N GLN A 149 6.49 -18.22 -6.66
CA GLN A 149 7.34 -17.04 -6.37
C GLN A 149 7.10 -16.53 -4.96
N ASP A 150 5.83 -16.36 -4.56
CA ASP A 150 5.48 -15.84 -3.23
C ASP A 150 5.88 -16.78 -2.10
N ARG A 151 5.73 -18.09 -2.30
CA ARG A 151 6.21 -19.07 -1.31
C ARG A 151 7.72 -18.96 -1.11
N SER A 152 8.48 -18.81 -2.19
CA SER A 152 9.94 -18.65 -2.13
C SER A 152 10.34 -17.33 -1.45
N GLU A 153 9.70 -16.21 -1.83
CA GLU A 153 9.93 -14.88 -1.26
C GLU A 153 9.64 -14.88 0.25
N VAL A 154 8.42 -15.31 0.64
CA VAL A 154 8.00 -15.33 2.06
C VAL A 154 8.86 -16.29 2.88
N ALA A 155 9.24 -17.45 2.33
CA ALA A 155 10.14 -18.38 3.04
C ALA A 155 11.52 -17.76 3.31
N ALA A 156 12.12 -17.16 2.27
CA ALA A 156 13.43 -16.52 2.38
C ALA A 156 13.38 -15.34 3.36
N TYR A 157 12.33 -14.54 3.27
CA TYR A 157 12.16 -13.37 4.12
C TYR A 157 11.85 -13.73 5.58
N ALA A 158 10.96 -14.71 5.83
CA ALA A 158 10.72 -15.23 7.18
C ALA A 158 12.01 -15.73 7.84
N ALA A 159 12.85 -16.45 7.10
CA ALA A 159 14.15 -16.89 7.59
C ALA A 159 15.10 -15.70 7.89
N ARG A 160 15.08 -14.65 7.06
CA ARG A 160 15.86 -13.42 7.32
C ARG A 160 15.35 -12.70 8.56
N LEU A 161 14.03 -12.52 8.72
CA LEU A 161 13.42 -11.94 9.91
C LEU A 161 13.83 -12.71 11.18
N GLY A 162 13.82 -14.04 11.14
CA GLY A 162 14.26 -14.86 12.27
C GLY A 162 15.73 -14.66 12.64
N ARG A 163 16.62 -14.53 11.64
CA ARG A 163 18.04 -14.23 11.88
C ARG A 163 18.25 -12.83 12.47
N LEU A 164 17.59 -11.82 11.91
CA LEU A 164 17.72 -10.43 12.34
C LEU A 164 17.22 -10.22 13.77
N THR A 165 16.08 -10.81 14.10
CA THR A 165 15.44 -10.61 15.41
C THR A 165 15.98 -11.54 16.49
N GLY A 166 16.63 -12.64 16.13
CA GLY A 166 16.91 -13.75 17.05
C GLY A 166 15.64 -14.44 17.57
N HIS A 167 14.47 -14.12 17.01
CA HIS A 167 13.19 -14.71 17.36
C HIS A 167 12.83 -15.82 16.36
N PRO A 168 12.27 -16.97 16.79
CA PRO A 168 11.90 -18.02 15.85
C PRO A 168 10.78 -17.56 14.89
N VAL A 169 11.12 -17.37 13.63
CA VAL A 169 10.20 -17.03 12.54
C VAL A 169 10.37 -18.03 11.40
N SER A 170 9.28 -18.62 10.92
CA SER A 170 9.32 -19.60 9.83
C SER A 170 8.06 -19.62 8.99
N LEU A 171 8.19 -20.08 7.74
CA LEU A 171 7.04 -20.49 6.92
C LEU A 171 6.60 -21.89 7.34
N ALA A 172 5.34 -22.01 7.75
CA ALA A 172 4.71 -23.25 8.18
C ALA A 172 4.11 -24.02 7.00
N GLN A 173 4.20 -25.35 7.06
CA GLN A 173 3.54 -26.26 6.11
C GLN A 173 2.12 -26.67 6.57
N GLY A 174 1.77 -26.41 7.83
CA GLY A 174 0.51 -26.79 8.46
C GLY A 174 -0.08 -25.64 9.27
N ASP A 175 -0.27 -25.84 10.57
CA ASP A 175 -0.81 -24.81 11.46
C ASP A 175 0.15 -23.64 11.64
N GLY A 176 -0.39 -22.43 11.52
CA GLY A 176 0.32 -21.17 11.69
C GLY A 176 -0.47 -20.24 12.61
N ASN A 177 0.22 -19.28 13.19
CA ASN A 177 -0.38 -18.20 13.99
C ASN A 177 -0.26 -16.84 13.29
N PHE A 178 0.46 -16.75 12.18
CA PHE A 178 0.48 -15.58 11.31
C PHE A 178 0.00 -16.00 9.93
N HIS A 179 -1.22 -15.64 9.56
CA HIS A 179 -1.81 -15.96 8.26
C HIS A 179 -1.47 -14.88 7.24
N VAL A 180 -0.96 -15.28 6.08
CA VAL A 180 -0.65 -14.38 4.96
C VAL A 180 -1.56 -14.80 3.82
N LEU A 181 -2.53 -13.95 3.48
CA LEU A 181 -3.55 -14.24 2.48
C LEU A 181 -3.27 -13.41 1.23
N VAL A 182 -3.00 -14.08 0.11
CA VAL A 182 -2.84 -13.44 -1.20
C VAL A 182 -4.14 -13.64 -1.97
N LEU A 183 -4.92 -12.59 -2.13
CA LEU A 183 -6.31 -12.64 -2.59
C LEU A 183 -6.56 -11.61 -3.69
N SER A 184 -7.31 -11.98 -4.73
CA SER A 184 -7.89 -10.98 -5.63
C SER A 184 -8.90 -10.08 -4.89
N GLU A 185 -9.26 -8.96 -5.48
CA GLU A 185 -10.23 -8.02 -4.96
C GLU A 185 -11.60 -8.68 -4.73
N ALA A 186 -12.02 -9.56 -5.64
CA ALA A 186 -13.25 -10.33 -5.49
C ALA A 186 -13.20 -11.30 -4.30
N GLU A 187 -12.11 -12.07 -4.19
CA GLU A 187 -11.91 -13.04 -3.09
C GLU A 187 -11.77 -12.34 -1.73
N ARG A 188 -11.04 -11.21 -1.67
CA ARG A 188 -10.91 -10.39 -0.46
C ARG A 188 -12.27 -9.88 0.01
N ARG A 189 -13.14 -9.41 -0.89
CA ARG A 189 -14.50 -8.99 -0.51
C ARG A 189 -15.33 -10.14 0.06
N ALA A 190 -15.06 -11.37 -0.38
CA ALA A 190 -15.73 -12.58 0.08
C ALA A 190 -15.04 -13.28 1.27
N ILE A 191 -13.93 -12.76 1.81
CA ILE A 191 -13.08 -13.49 2.76
C ILE A 191 -13.71 -13.74 4.13
N GLY A 192 -14.86 -13.12 4.42
CA GLY A 192 -15.40 -13.04 5.77
C GLY A 192 -15.55 -14.37 6.53
N PRO A 193 -16.16 -15.42 5.95
CA PRO A 193 -16.25 -16.73 6.59
C PRO A 193 -14.86 -17.31 6.94
N ARG A 194 -13.93 -17.27 5.98
CA ARG A 194 -12.57 -17.78 6.17
C ARG A 194 -11.82 -17.01 7.25
N LEU A 195 -11.98 -15.69 7.29
CA LEU A 195 -11.33 -14.84 8.29
C LEU A 195 -11.82 -15.14 9.72
N ARG A 196 -13.10 -15.49 9.90
CA ARG A 196 -13.64 -15.94 11.21
C ARG A 196 -13.07 -17.29 11.64
N ASP A 197 -12.80 -18.19 10.69
CA ASP A 197 -12.17 -19.48 11.00
C ASP A 197 -10.71 -19.30 11.42
N LEU A 198 -10.00 -18.38 10.77
CA LEU A 198 -8.60 -18.08 11.06
C LEU A 198 -8.42 -17.34 12.38
N VAL A 199 -9.31 -16.39 12.70
CA VAL A 199 -9.27 -15.60 13.92
C VAL A 199 -10.62 -15.71 14.64
N PRO A 200 -10.83 -16.76 15.46
CA PRO A 200 -12.04 -16.91 16.24
C PRO A 200 -12.26 -15.70 17.17
N GLY A 201 -13.41 -15.04 17.02
CA GLY A 201 -13.75 -13.85 17.80
C GLY A 201 -13.31 -12.53 17.19
N ILE A 202 -12.89 -12.50 15.92
CA ILE A 202 -12.71 -11.25 15.16
C ILE A 202 -14.01 -10.41 15.17
N ASP A 203 -13.88 -9.11 15.46
CA ASP A 203 -15.02 -8.20 15.53
C ASP A 203 -15.49 -7.74 14.14
N ASP A 204 -16.73 -7.26 14.08
CA ASP A 204 -17.36 -6.84 12.83
C ASP A 204 -16.70 -5.57 12.22
N ASP A 205 -16.04 -4.72 13.02
CA ASP A 205 -15.36 -3.53 12.50
C ASP A 205 -14.10 -3.94 11.73
N THR A 206 -13.29 -4.82 12.32
CA THR A 206 -12.15 -5.44 11.66
C THR A 206 -12.58 -6.17 10.39
N MET A 207 -13.70 -6.91 10.43
CA MET A 207 -14.27 -7.56 9.25
C MET A 207 -14.63 -6.57 8.14
N ARG A 208 -15.28 -5.45 8.48
CA ARG A 208 -15.61 -4.38 7.53
C ARG A 208 -14.38 -3.69 6.96
N ILE A 209 -13.32 -3.51 7.74
CA ILE A 209 -12.06 -2.95 7.25
C ILE A 209 -11.45 -3.90 6.21
N VAL A 210 -11.36 -5.19 6.50
CA VAL A 210 -10.77 -6.17 5.58
C VAL A 210 -11.61 -6.37 4.34
N THR A 211 -12.95 -6.45 4.44
CA THR A 211 -13.86 -6.65 3.29
C THR A 211 -14.16 -5.37 2.52
N GLY A 212 -14.01 -4.21 3.16
CA GLY A 212 -14.19 -2.88 2.56
C GLY A 212 -12.91 -2.16 2.15
N MET A 213 -11.75 -2.83 2.24
CA MET A 213 -10.43 -2.26 1.95
C MET A 213 -10.40 -1.53 0.59
N PRO A 214 -10.12 -0.21 0.56
CA PRO A 214 -10.14 0.57 -0.68
C PRO A 214 -8.97 0.19 -1.60
N LEU A 215 -9.07 0.50 -2.89
CA LEU A 215 -7.98 0.24 -3.85
C LEU A 215 -6.71 1.05 -3.58
N SER A 216 -6.81 2.14 -2.81
CA SER A 216 -5.66 2.92 -2.34
C SER A 216 -4.83 2.20 -1.28
N THR A 217 -5.36 1.14 -0.67
CA THR A 217 -4.67 0.28 0.31
C THR A 217 -4.27 -1.00 -0.39
N PHE A 218 -2.97 -1.23 -0.55
CA PHE A 218 -2.43 -2.32 -1.37
C PHE A 218 -2.33 -3.63 -0.59
N CYS A 219 -2.02 -3.50 0.68
CA CYS A 219 -1.89 -4.58 1.64
C CYS A 219 -2.31 -4.06 3.02
N MET A 220 -2.52 -4.99 3.96
CA MET A 220 -2.83 -4.67 5.36
C MET A 220 -2.47 -5.83 6.26
N VAL A 221 -1.91 -5.56 7.43
CA VAL A 221 -1.74 -6.53 8.52
C VAL A 221 -2.51 -6.13 9.76
N ILE A 222 -3.09 -7.12 10.42
CA ILE A 222 -3.77 -6.97 11.70
C ILE A 222 -3.19 -8.01 12.65
N ALA A 223 -2.60 -7.55 13.74
CA ALA A 223 -2.07 -8.40 14.80
C ALA A 223 -2.98 -8.34 16.03
N PHE A 224 -3.25 -9.51 16.60
CA PHE A 224 -4.19 -9.71 17.69
C PHE A 224 -3.44 -10.13 18.95
N SER A 225 -3.93 -9.64 20.09
CA SER A 225 -3.51 -10.08 21.42
C SER A 225 -4.72 -10.62 22.16
N ARG A 226 -4.65 -11.86 22.64
CA ARG A 226 -5.71 -12.40 23.50
C ARG A 226 -5.80 -11.62 24.82
N HIS A 227 -7.03 -11.50 25.32
CA HIS A 227 -7.34 -10.84 26.60
C HIS A 227 -6.88 -9.37 26.71
N GLY A 228 -6.72 -8.66 25.58
CA GLY A 228 -6.25 -7.26 25.58
C GLY A 228 -4.80 -7.09 26.03
N GLY A 229 -4.01 -8.17 25.97
CA GLY A 229 -2.60 -8.15 26.31
C GLY A 229 -1.75 -7.37 25.31
N GLN A 230 -0.44 -7.29 25.60
CA GLN A 230 0.54 -6.64 24.73
C GLN A 230 1.41 -7.65 23.97
N VAL A 231 1.08 -8.93 24.11
CA VAL A 231 1.76 -10.05 23.44
C VAL A 231 0.89 -10.52 22.30
N TYR A 232 1.43 -10.48 21.09
CA TYR A 232 0.72 -11.01 19.92
C TYR A 232 0.57 -12.52 20.00
N THR A 233 -0.61 -12.99 19.60
CA THR A 233 -0.97 -14.40 19.58
C THR A 233 -1.34 -14.87 18.19
N ASP A 234 -1.90 -13.97 17.39
CA ASP A 234 -2.43 -14.26 16.06
C ASP A 234 -2.21 -13.02 15.16
N ALA A 235 -1.98 -13.20 13.86
CA ALA A 235 -1.96 -12.09 12.89
C ALA A 235 -2.50 -12.53 11.54
N VAL A 236 -3.05 -11.57 10.79
CA VAL A 236 -3.52 -11.77 9.42
C VAL A 236 -2.98 -10.63 8.55
N ALA A 237 -2.16 -10.96 7.56
CA ALA A 237 -1.77 -10.07 6.47
C ALA A 237 -2.59 -10.37 5.22
N ILE A 238 -3.10 -9.33 4.58
CA ILE A 238 -3.85 -9.37 3.32
C ILE A 238 -3.00 -8.70 2.26
N ILE A 239 -2.68 -9.42 1.19
CA ILE A 239 -1.91 -8.94 0.05
C ILE A 239 -2.79 -9.10 -1.19
N ARG A 240 -2.95 -8.02 -1.96
CA ARG A 240 -3.71 -8.09 -3.22
C ARG A 240 -2.97 -8.91 -4.27
N ALA A 241 -3.66 -9.87 -4.87
CA ALA A 241 -3.11 -10.75 -5.90
C ALA A 241 -2.76 -10.00 -7.19
N GLU A 242 -3.47 -8.91 -7.49
CA GLU A 242 -3.31 -8.10 -8.70
C GLU A 242 -2.08 -7.18 -8.67
N LEU A 243 -1.38 -7.10 -7.54
CA LEU A 243 -0.15 -6.31 -7.41
C LEU A 243 0.96 -6.89 -8.29
N GLN A 244 1.64 -5.98 -8.97
CA GLN A 244 2.84 -6.31 -9.73
C GLN A 244 4.00 -6.70 -8.78
N GLU A 245 5.02 -7.35 -9.32
CA GLU A 245 6.04 -8.07 -8.55
C GLU A 245 6.69 -7.20 -7.46
N ARG A 246 7.09 -5.97 -7.79
CA ARG A 246 7.88 -5.13 -6.88
C ARG A 246 7.04 -4.54 -5.76
N THR A 247 5.82 -4.12 -6.06
CA THR A 247 4.84 -3.62 -5.08
C THR A 247 4.36 -4.76 -4.18
N ARG A 248 4.16 -5.95 -4.75
CA ARG A 248 3.80 -7.14 -3.97
C ARG A 248 4.92 -7.59 -3.05
N ARG A 249 6.18 -7.52 -3.50
CA ARG A 249 7.36 -7.69 -2.65
C ARG A 249 7.39 -6.66 -1.52
N ALA A 250 7.19 -5.37 -1.83
CA ALA A 250 7.11 -4.32 -0.81
C ALA A 250 6.07 -4.64 0.27
N CYS A 251 4.86 -5.04 -0.15
CA CYS A 251 3.81 -5.47 0.75
C CYS A 251 4.21 -6.67 1.62
N PHE A 252 4.86 -7.72 1.08
CA PHE A 252 5.36 -8.79 1.95
C PHE A 252 6.41 -8.30 2.94
N HIS A 253 7.29 -7.41 2.51
CA HIS A 253 8.33 -6.89 3.39
C HIS A 253 7.76 -6.06 4.54
N GLU A 254 6.83 -5.17 4.22
CA GLU A 254 6.17 -4.27 5.15
C GLU A 254 5.27 -5.04 6.11
N GLU A 255 4.26 -5.74 5.60
CA GLU A 255 3.22 -6.36 6.43
C GLU A 255 3.75 -7.43 7.36
N LEU A 256 4.74 -8.21 6.93
CA LEU A 256 5.32 -9.25 7.77
C LEU A 256 6.21 -8.65 8.87
N ALA A 257 6.90 -7.53 8.62
CA ALA A 257 7.68 -6.84 9.64
C ALA A 257 6.78 -6.03 10.60
N GLN A 258 5.76 -5.34 10.08
CA GLN A 258 4.76 -4.66 10.91
C GLN A 258 4.02 -5.67 11.81
N GLY A 259 3.63 -6.82 11.25
CA GLY A 259 3.02 -7.94 11.98
C GLY A 259 3.90 -8.54 13.08
N LEU A 260 5.22 -8.31 13.05
CA LEU A 260 6.12 -8.69 14.16
C LEU A 260 6.10 -7.71 15.33
N GLY A 261 5.62 -6.47 15.15
CA GLY A 261 5.59 -5.44 16.19
C GLY A 261 6.10 -4.05 15.78
N LEU A 262 6.12 -3.73 14.48
CA LEU A 262 6.46 -2.41 13.95
C LEU A 262 5.23 -1.75 13.28
N PRO A 263 4.12 -1.52 13.99
CA PRO A 263 2.79 -1.37 13.37
C PRO A 263 2.47 0.01 12.76
N ASN A 264 3.42 0.92 12.63
CA ASN A 264 3.12 2.30 12.24
C ASN A 264 4.07 2.84 11.19
N ASP A 265 3.50 3.50 10.18
CA ASP A 265 4.24 4.23 9.16
C ASP A 265 4.40 5.72 9.49
N SER A 266 5.42 6.35 8.92
CA SER A 266 5.71 7.77 9.14
C SER A 266 6.50 8.42 8.02
N VAL A 267 6.00 9.54 7.51
CA VAL A 267 6.73 10.46 6.61
C VAL A 267 8.12 10.86 7.11
N GLN A 268 8.39 10.80 8.42
CA GLN A 268 9.69 11.16 9.02
C GLN A 268 10.66 9.97 9.12
N ALA A 269 10.23 8.76 8.78
CA ALA A 269 11.00 7.54 9.02
C ALA A 269 12.07 7.21 7.98
N ARG A 270 12.32 8.05 6.97
CA ARG A 270 13.37 7.79 5.97
C ARG A 270 14.72 7.49 6.67
N PRO A 271 15.45 6.42 6.30
CA PRO A 271 15.28 5.57 5.12
C PRO A 271 14.55 4.25 5.40
N SER A 272 13.49 4.29 6.19
CA SER A 272 12.69 3.10 6.49
C SER A 272 11.78 2.70 5.35
N LEU A 273 11.53 1.39 5.21
CA LEU A 273 10.41 0.84 4.45
C LEU A 273 9.06 1.40 4.94
N PHE A 274 8.93 1.64 6.26
CA PHE A 274 7.73 2.21 6.92
C PHE A 274 7.59 3.73 6.71
N ASN A 275 8.15 4.25 5.62
CA ASN A 275 8.03 5.63 5.23
C ASN A 275 6.95 5.77 4.16
N ASP A 276 5.99 6.69 4.38
CA ASP A 276 4.83 6.87 3.50
C ASP A 276 5.18 7.23 2.04
N ALA A 277 6.42 7.67 1.75
CA ALA A 277 6.85 7.93 0.38
C ALA A 277 7.08 6.65 -0.45
N ALA A 278 7.18 5.47 0.19
CA ALA A 278 7.45 4.18 -0.44
C ALA A 278 8.71 4.18 -1.33
N GLU A 279 9.78 4.86 -0.86
CA GLU A 279 11.07 4.90 -1.56
C GLU A 279 11.65 3.50 -1.75
N PHE A 280 11.43 2.58 -0.81
CA PHE A 280 12.00 1.24 -0.80
C PHE A 280 10.92 0.17 -0.95
N ALA A 281 11.25 -0.93 -1.62
CA ALA A 281 10.40 -2.12 -1.76
C ALA A 281 10.88 -3.31 -0.92
N VAL A 282 11.94 -3.12 -0.13
CA VAL A 282 12.55 -4.15 0.72
C VAL A 282 13.05 -3.51 2.02
N LEU A 283 13.26 -4.30 3.08
CA LEU A 283 13.86 -3.79 4.32
C LEU A 283 15.21 -3.16 4.05
N THR A 284 15.40 -1.95 4.56
CA THR A 284 16.68 -1.26 4.52
C THR A 284 17.55 -1.67 5.71
N PRO A 285 18.87 -1.38 5.69
CA PRO A 285 19.73 -1.61 6.85
C PRO A 285 19.25 -0.87 8.12
N HIS A 286 18.56 0.26 7.95
CA HIS A 286 17.91 0.96 9.07
C HIS A 286 16.79 0.10 9.68
N ASP A 287 15.93 -0.51 8.86
CA ASP A 287 14.82 -1.33 9.35
C ASP A 287 15.30 -2.62 10.03
N GLU A 288 16.42 -3.17 9.57
CA GLU A 288 17.07 -4.31 10.24
C GLU A 288 17.45 -3.99 11.69
N LEU A 289 17.90 -2.75 11.97
CA LEU A 289 18.17 -2.30 13.33
C LEU A 289 16.88 -2.16 14.14
N LEU A 290 15.79 -1.66 13.55
CA LEU A 290 14.51 -1.55 14.23
C LEU A 290 14.00 -2.92 14.70
N LEU A 291 14.13 -3.94 13.85
CA LEU A 291 13.76 -5.32 14.17
C LEU A 291 14.64 -5.93 15.27
N GLN A 292 15.96 -5.67 15.22
CA GLN A 292 16.90 -6.09 16.28
C GLN A 292 16.53 -5.45 17.62
N ILE A 293 16.27 -4.15 17.64
CA ILE A 293 15.86 -3.42 18.84
C ILE A 293 14.53 -3.97 19.36
N LEU A 294 13.55 -4.17 18.48
CA LEU A 294 12.22 -4.66 18.84
C LEU A 294 12.29 -5.97 19.63
N TYR A 295 13.22 -6.86 19.31
CA TYR A 295 13.38 -8.17 19.95
C TYR A 295 14.52 -8.24 20.98
N ASP A 296 15.21 -7.14 21.26
CA ASP A 296 16.18 -7.10 22.36
C ASP A 296 15.50 -7.47 23.69
N ARG A 297 16.17 -8.33 24.47
CA ARG A 297 15.68 -8.89 25.74
C ARG A 297 15.37 -7.82 26.80
N ARG A 298 15.97 -6.64 26.70
CA ARG A 298 15.76 -5.52 27.62
C ARG A 298 14.40 -4.86 27.40
N LEU A 299 13.86 -4.91 26.17
CA LEU A 299 12.49 -4.47 25.88
C LEU A 299 11.49 -5.57 26.21
N ARG A 300 10.35 -5.18 26.77
CA ARG A 300 9.26 -6.09 27.16
C ARG A 300 7.93 -5.56 26.63
N PRO A 301 7.02 -6.46 26.19
CA PRO A 301 5.64 -6.09 25.90
C PRO A 301 5.02 -5.25 27.01
N GLY A 302 4.31 -4.18 26.64
CA GLY A 302 3.66 -3.26 27.57
C GLY A 302 4.48 -2.05 28.00
N MET A 303 5.78 -1.98 27.68
CA MET A 303 6.56 -0.76 27.89
C MET A 303 6.02 0.39 27.04
N ARG A 304 5.79 1.56 27.65
CA ARG A 304 5.48 2.80 26.93
C ARG A 304 6.76 3.57 26.61
N GLU A 305 6.64 4.58 25.76
CA GLU A 305 7.76 5.43 25.31
C GLU A 305 8.69 5.86 26.45
N ALA A 306 8.16 6.41 27.55
CA ALA A 306 8.98 6.88 28.67
C ALA A 306 9.87 5.78 29.30
N GLN A 307 9.43 4.52 29.24
CA GLN A 307 10.19 3.37 29.75
C GLN A 307 11.12 2.80 28.68
N ALA A 308 10.65 2.70 27.44
CA ALA A 308 11.38 2.07 26.34
C ALA A 308 12.49 2.97 25.80
N ARG A 309 12.26 4.28 25.67
CA ARG A 309 13.18 5.22 25.00
C ARG A 309 14.61 5.19 25.57
N PRO A 310 14.83 5.27 26.90
CA PRO A 310 16.20 5.19 27.44
C PRO A 310 16.89 3.84 27.19
N ILE A 311 16.11 2.75 27.12
CA ILE A 311 16.62 1.41 26.82
C ILE A 311 17.00 1.32 25.33
N VAL A 312 16.12 1.81 24.44
CA VAL A 312 16.34 1.88 22.99
C VAL A 312 17.62 2.66 22.69
N THR A 313 17.82 3.85 23.28
CA THR A 313 19.03 4.64 23.05
C THR A 313 20.30 3.85 23.39
N ARG A 314 20.30 3.08 24.48
CA ARG A 314 21.44 2.22 24.84
C ARG A 314 21.63 1.07 23.86
N ILE A 315 20.55 0.40 23.45
CA ILE A 315 20.62 -0.67 22.45
C ILE A 315 21.23 -0.14 21.14
N VAL A 316 20.77 1.02 20.68
CA VAL A 316 21.24 1.63 19.43
C VAL A 316 22.74 1.97 19.52
N ALA A 317 23.19 2.56 20.61
CA ALA A 317 24.61 2.86 20.81
C ALA A 317 25.48 1.60 20.72
N GLU A 318 25.04 0.50 21.34
CA GLU A 318 25.72 -0.80 21.29
C GLU A 318 25.72 -1.40 19.87
N LEU A 319 24.59 -1.36 19.15
CA LEU A 319 24.48 -1.92 17.79
C LEU A 319 25.28 -1.13 16.75
N MET A 320 25.38 0.19 16.92
CA MET A 320 26.06 1.08 15.98
C MET A 320 27.51 1.42 16.38
N GLY A 321 28.00 0.87 17.50
CA GLY A 321 29.35 1.13 18.00
C GLY A 321 29.58 2.59 18.42
N ALA A 322 28.53 3.33 18.77
CA ALA A 322 28.67 4.66 19.34
C ALA A 322 29.07 4.51 20.82
N GLU A 323 30.28 4.97 21.17
CA GLU A 323 30.75 4.94 22.56
C GLU A 323 29.76 5.67 23.48
N SER A 324 29.53 5.09 24.66
CA SER A 324 28.57 5.57 25.67
C SER A 324 28.98 6.89 26.30
#